data_AF-A0A7C2XXR3-F1
#
_entry.id   AF-A0A7C2XXR3-F1
#
_cell.length_a   1.000
_cell.length_b   1.000
_cell.length_c   1.000
_cell.angle_alpha   90.00
_cell.angle_beta   90.00
_cell.angle_gamma   90.00
#
_symmetry.space_group_name_H-M   'P 1'
#
loop_
_entity.id
_entity.type
_entity.pdbx_description
1 polymer ?
#
loop_
_entity_poly.entity_id
_entity_poly.type
_entity_poly.pdbx_seq_one_letter_code
_entity_poly.pdbx_strand_id
1 'polypeptide(L)'
;AAVVIAAAGAPVAKHGNRAASSRTGSADVLAALGVRIDPPLEVVERCLREIGLCFMFAPRFHRATARVAQVRRQLGVRTIFNLLGPLTNPAGVRRQLIGVSDPQSMEKLARAAERLGAEHVWIVHGSDGMDEITLSGPTHVVEVREGEIRRFLLDPQEEGLARHDLNSLRALSPEESALIVSEVLTGRRQDAARDLVLLNAAAGLQVSGHARTLREGIAMAAEAIATGAAWEKLHALITLTNEPSSAEESERASS
;
A
#
# COMPACT_ATOMS: atom_id res chain seq x y z
N ALA A 1 -5.58 0.22 -3.51
CA ALA A 1 -5.89 0.57 -2.11
C ALA A 1 -5.36 1.96 -1.70
N ALA A 2 -4.04 2.19 -1.62
CA ALA A 2 -3.45 3.44 -1.09
C ALA A 2 -4.05 4.75 -1.65
N VAL A 3 -4.18 4.83 -2.99
CA VAL A 3 -4.80 5.99 -3.66
C VAL A 3 -6.25 6.19 -3.22
N VAL A 4 -7.03 5.10 -3.17
CA VAL A 4 -8.45 5.12 -2.77
C VAL A 4 -8.61 5.52 -1.31
N ILE A 5 -7.75 5.03 -0.42
CA ILE A 5 -7.74 5.41 1.01
C ILE A 5 -7.51 6.91 1.16
N ALA A 6 -6.53 7.47 0.43
CA ALA A 6 -6.25 8.90 0.44
C ALA A 6 -7.36 9.75 -0.20
N ALA A 7 -8.00 9.24 -1.25
CA ALA A 7 -9.16 9.88 -1.86
C ALA A 7 -10.38 9.89 -0.94
N ALA A 8 -10.55 8.85 -0.12
CA ALA A 8 -11.57 8.75 0.92
C ALA A 8 -11.23 9.52 2.21
N GLY A 9 -10.17 10.35 2.19
CA GLY A 9 -9.85 11.33 3.23
C GLY A 9 -8.77 10.94 4.23
N ALA A 10 -8.30 9.69 4.24
CA ALA A 10 -7.27 9.23 5.17
C ALA A 10 -5.85 9.51 4.65
N PRO A 11 -4.97 10.23 5.39
CA PRO A 11 -3.59 10.45 4.94
C PRO A 11 -2.81 9.13 4.77
N VAL A 12 -2.12 8.97 3.65
CA VAL A 12 -1.37 7.75 3.33
C VAL A 12 0.09 8.05 3.01
N ALA A 13 0.99 7.53 3.85
CA ALA A 13 2.42 7.47 3.56
C ALA A 13 2.80 6.05 3.09
N LYS A 14 2.69 5.79 1.78
CA LYS A 14 2.92 4.45 1.22
C LYS A 14 4.42 4.18 1.12
N HIS A 15 4.92 3.27 1.96
CA HIS A 15 6.25 2.72 1.82
C HIS A 15 6.25 1.57 0.79
N GLY A 16 7.20 1.57 -0.15
CA GLY A 16 7.28 0.55 -1.18
C GLY A 16 8.63 0.47 -1.86
N ASN A 17 8.83 -0.59 -2.64
CA ASN A 17 10.04 -0.83 -3.40
C ASN A 17 9.68 -1.38 -4.79
N ARG A 18 10.68 -1.48 -5.66
CA ARG A 18 10.58 -2.27 -6.90
C ARG A 18 10.46 -3.76 -6.57
N ALA A 19 9.97 -4.53 -7.52
CA ALA A 19 9.86 -5.98 -7.38
C ALA A 19 11.18 -6.63 -6.96
N ALA A 20 11.14 -7.48 -5.93
CA ALA A 20 12.27 -8.33 -5.53
C ALA A 20 12.06 -9.80 -5.94
N SER A 21 10.79 -10.27 -5.96
CA SER A 21 10.40 -11.64 -6.28
C SER A 21 9.11 -11.77 -7.09
N SER A 22 8.29 -10.71 -7.15
CA SER A 22 7.10 -10.63 -8.01
C SER A 22 7.48 -10.13 -9.42
N ARG A 23 6.57 -10.23 -10.38
CA ARG A 23 6.75 -9.61 -11.72
C ARG A 23 6.57 -8.09 -11.69
N THR A 24 5.81 -7.59 -10.72
CA THR A 24 5.49 -6.16 -10.58
C THR A 24 5.58 -5.74 -9.11
N GLY A 25 6.31 -4.66 -8.85
CA GLY A 25 6.37 -4.01 -7.55
C GLY A 25 5.56 -2.72 -7.53
N SER A 26 5.14 -2.27 -6.34
CA SER A 26 4.38 -1.02 -6.21
C SER A 26 5.09 0.20 -6.84
N ALA A 27 6.42 0.28 -6.74
CA ALA A 27 7.20 1.33 -7.41
C ALA A 27 7.14 1.22 -8.94
N ASP A 28 7.17 0.00 -9.49
CA ASP A 28 7.14 -0.22 -10.94
C ASP A 28 5.77 0.17 -11.52
N VAL A 29 4.68 -0.19 -10.84
CA VAL A 29 3.31 0.18 -11.25
C VAL A 29 3.09 1.69 -11.15
N LEU A 30 3.54 2.34 -10.07
CA LEU A 30 3.43 3.80 -9.93
C LEU A 30 4.24 4.54 -11.00
N ALA A 31 5.44 4.07 -11.34
CA ALA A 31 6.23 4.64 -12.41
C ALA A 31 5.53 4.48 -13.78
N ALA A 32 4.94 3.31 -14.06
CA ALA A 32 4.17 3.08 -15.28
C ALA A 32 2.89 3.95 -15.36
N LEU A 33 2.33 4.36 -14.21
CA LEU A 33 1.24 5.33 -14.12
C LEU A 33 1.70 6.79 -14.28
N GLY A 34 3.01 7.06 -14.34
CA GLY A 34 3.58 8.40 -14.53
C GLY A 34 4.04 9.11 -13.25
N VAL A 35 3.99 8.45 -12.09
CA VAL A 35 4.49 9.03 -10.82
C VAL A 35 6.02 9.03 -10.84
N ARG A 36 6.68 10.17 -10.57
CA ARG A 36 8.11 10.18 -10.27
C ARG A 36 8.29 9.50 -8.91
N ILE A 37 8.95 8.34 -8.89
CA ILE A 37 9.04 7.49 -7.68
C ILE A 37 10.18 7.88 -6.73
N ASP A 38 11.16 8.68 -7.15
CA ASP A 38 12.30 9.09 -6.32
C ASP A 38 12.47 10.62 -6.12
N PRO A 39 11.38 11.43 -6.10
CA PRO A 39 11.50 12.88 -6.09
C PRO A 39 12.27 13.37 -4.85
N PRO A 40 12.73 14.63 -4.84
CA PRO A 40 13.33 15.24 -3.66
C PRO A 40 12.46 15.08 -2.40
N LEU A 41 13.09 15.05 -1.22
CA LEU A 41 12.37 14.76 0.03
C LEU A 41 11.29 15.80 0.30
N GLU A 42 11.59 17.05 -0.06
CA GLU A 42 10.72 18.21 0.05
C GLU A 42 9.43 18.01 -0.75
N VAL A 43 9.51 17.36 -1.92
CA VAL A 43 8.36 17.01 -2.75
C VAL A 43 7.55 15.88 -2.10
N VAL A 44 8.21 14.86 -1.52
CA VAL A 44 7.52 13.78 -0.79
C VAL A 44 6.73 14.33 0.40
N GLU A 45 7.33 15.25 1.16
CA GLU A 45 6.69 15.94 2.29
C GLU A 45 5.53 16.82 1.84
N ARG A 46 5.72 17.60 0.76
CA ARG A 46 4.64 18.36 0.11
C ARG A 46 3.49 17.45 -0.31
N CYS A 47 3.75 16.30 -0.94
CA CYS A 47 2.72 15.35 -1.32
C CYS A 47 1.90 14.89 -0.11
N LEU A 48 2.54 14.51 0.98
CA LEU A 48 1.80 14.08 2.18
C LEU A 48 0.98 15.22 2.77
N ARG A 49 1.52 16.44 2.82
CA ARG A 49 0.87 17.61 3.43
C ARG A 49 -0.26 18.19 2.59
N GLU A 50 -0.08 18.30 1.28
CA GLU A 50 -0.99 19.02 0.38
C GLU A 50 -2.08 18.10 -0.18
N ILE A 51 -1.73 16.86 -0.54
CA ILE A 51 -2.68 15.93 -1.17
C ILE A 51 -3.07 14.75 -0.28
N GLY A 52 -2.43 14.59 0.88
CA GLY A 52 -2.71 13.48 1.81
C GLY A 52 -2.19 12.13 1.32
N LEU A 53 -1.31 12.10 0.33
CA LEU A 53 -0.76 10.87 -0.25
C LEU A 53 0.69 11.09 -0.64
N CYS A 54 1.60 10.25 -0.17
CA CYS A 54 2.96 10.20 -0.68
C CYS A 54 3.44 8.77 -0.90
N PHE A 55 4.43 8.62 -1.78
CA PHE A 55 5.16 7.38 -1.98
C PHE A 55 6.59 7.54 -1.47
N MET A 56 7.00 6.65 -0.56
CA MET A 56 8.35 6.60 -0.01
C MET A 56 9.08 5.41 -0.61
N PHE A 57 10.02 5.69 -1.52
CA PHE A 57 10.80 4.65 -2.17
C PHE A 57 11.91 4.11 -1.25
N ALA A 58 11.78 2.85 -0.83
CA ALA A 58 12.58 2.23 0.23
C ALA A 58 14.11 2.42 0.11
N PRO A 59 14.74 2.30 -1.09
CA PRO A 59 16.19 2.49 -1.22
C PRO A 59 16.69 3.89 -0.81
N ARG A 60 15.86 4.93 -0.94
CA ARG A 60 16.21 6.30 -0.57
C ARG A 60 16.28 6.48 0.95
N PHE A 61 15.35 5.87 1.67
CA PHE A 61 15.17 6.06 3.11
C PHE A 61 15.94 5.06 3.97
N HIS A 62 16.32 3.90 3.41
CA HIS A 62 17.03 2.85 4.14
C HIS A 62 18.50 2.71 3.72
N ARG A 63 19.23 3.82 3.59
CA ARG A 63 20.65 3.83 3.17
C ARG A 63 21.55 2.91 4.01
N ALA A 64 21.26 2.76 5.31
CA ALA A 64 22.00 1.84 6.18
C ALA A 64 21.83 0.37 5.74
N THR A 65 20.65 -0.01 5.24
CA THR A 65 20.40 -1.37 4.72
C THR A 65 21.10 -1.64 3.38
N ALA A 66 21.52 -0.61 2.65
CA ALA A 66 22.30 -0.78 1.42
C ALA A 66 23.64 -1.51 1.70
N ARG A 67 24.22 -1.31 2.90
CA ARG A 67 25.45 -1.97 3.33
C ARG A 67 25.32 -3.49 3.42
N VAL A 68 24.11 -3.99 3.71
CA VAL A 68 23.84 -5.44 3.80
C VAL A 68 23.22 -6.02 2.53
N ALA A 69 22.95 -5.20 1.52
CA ALA A 69 22.26 -5.63 0.30
C ALA A 69 23.05 -6.70 -0.47
N GLN A 70 24.38 -6.56 -0.56
CA GLN A 70 25.23 -7.55 -1.22
C GLN A 70 25.20 -8.90 -0.51
N VAL A 71 25.36 -8.90 0.82
CA VAL A 71 25.32 -10.12 1.64
C VAL A 71 23.97 -10.82 1.50
N ARG A 72 22.87 -10.07 1.53
CA ARG A 72 21.52 -10.62 1.33
C ARG A 72 21.35 -11.28 -0.04
N ARG A 73 21.88 -10.67 -1.10
CA ARG A 73 21.85 -11.26 -2.45
C ARG A 73 22.66 -12.55 -2.53
N GLN A 74 23.84 -12.59 -1.92
CA GLN A 74 24.68 -13.78 -1.89
C GLN A 74 24.06 -14.92 -1.10
N LEU A 75 23.39 -14.61 0.03
CA LEU A 75 22.70 -15.61 0.84
C LEU A 75 21.52 -16.25 0.12
N GLY A 76 20.77 -15.49 -0.70
CA GLY A 76 19.66 -16.01 -1.50
C GLY A 76 18.47 -16.57 -0.69
N VAL A 77 18.49 -16.46 0.64
CA VAL A 77 17.46 -16.99 1.55
C VAL A 77 16.72 -15.86 2.29
N ARG A 78 15.51 -16.15 2.76
CA ARG A 78 14.76 -15.23 3.63
C ARG A 78 15.49 -15.06 4.96
N THR A 79 15.56 -13.81 5.44
CA THR A 79 16.19 -13.43 6.71
C THR A 79 15.29 -12.48 7.48
N ILE A 80 15.69 -12.08 8.68
CA ILE A 80 14.95 -11.07 9.47
C ILE A 80 14.71 -9.77 8.69
N PHE A 81 15.60 -9.39 7.77
CA PHE A 81 15.44 -8.20 6.92
C PHE A 81 14.22 -8.26 6.00
N ASN A 82 13.67 -9.45 5.72
CA ASN A 82 12.42 -9.59 4.97
C ASN A 82 11.19 -9.20 5.80
N LEU A 83 11.30 -9.22 7.13
CA LEU A 83 10.21 -8.86 8.06
C LEU A 83 10.25 -7.37 8.45
N LEU A 84 11.41 -6.71 8.33
CA LEU A 84 11.58 -5.34 8.82
C LEU A 84 10.90 -4.27 7.94
N GLY A 85 10.79 -4.50 6.63
CA GLY A 85 10.35 -3.47 5.67
C GLY A 85 9.06 -2.75 6.04
N PRO A 86 7.98 -3.47 6.40
CA PRO A 86 6.74 -2.84 6.85
C PRO A 86 6.87 -2.09 8.18
N LEU A 87 7.68 -2.60 9.11
CA LEU A 87 7.86 -2.00 10.45
C LEU A 87 8.76 -0.76 10.46
N THR A 88 9.44 -0.46 9.36
CA THR A 88 10.39 0.66 9.26
C THR A 88 9.89 1.79 8.37
N ASN A 89 8.57 2.05 8.33
CA ASN A 89 8.04 3.15 7.54
C ASN A 89 8.71 4.50 7.94
N PRO A 90 9.35 5.22 6.99
CA PRO A 90 10.12 6.44 7.29
C PRO A 90 9.30 7.58 7.89
N ALA A 91 7.99 7.62 7.64
CA ALA A 91 7.09 8.64 8.17
C ALA A 91 6.64 8.37 9.62
N GLY A 92 7.14 7.31 10.26
CA GLY A 92 6.81 7.00 11.67
C GLY A 92 5.33 6.67 11.89
N VAL A 93 4.66 6.11 10.87
CA VAL A 93 3.22 5.83 10.95
C VAL A 93 2.91 4.79 12.03
N ARG A 94 1.93 5.10 12.88
CA ARG A 94 1.48 4.22 13.98
C ARG A 94 0.22 3.41 13.64
N ARG A 95 -0.35 3.65 12.45
CA ARG A 95 -1.51 2.93 11.91
C ARG A 95 -1.16 2.30 10.57
N GLN A 96 -1.28 0.97 10.45
CA GLN A 96 -0.75 0.25 9.27
C GLN A 96 -1.56 -1.00 8.91
N LEU A 97 -1.78 -1.22 7.62
CA LEU A 97 -2.19 -2.51 7.06
C LEU A 97 -0.95 -3.18 6.46
N ILE A 98 -0.57 -4.33 6.98
CA ILE A 98 0.67 -5.03 6.63
C ILE A 98 0.33 -6.42 6.11
N GLY A 99 0.64 -6.66 4.85
CA GLY A 99 0.62 -7.97 4.23
C GLY A 99 1.82 -8.83 4.58
N VAL A 100 1.62 -10.13 4.79
CA VAL A 100 2.72 -11.10 4.92
C VAL A 100 2.48 -12.34 4.07
N SER A 101 3.56 -12.84 3.46
CA SER A 101 3.50 -14.08 2.66
C SER A 101 3.68 -15.36 3.48
N ASP A 102 4.15 -15.24 4.72
CA ASP A 102 4.33 -16.37 5.64
C ASP A 102 3.43 -16.18 6.88
N PRO A 103 2.38 -17.01 7.07
CA PRO A 103 1.46 -16.86 8.19
C PRO A 103 2.15 -17.06 9.54
N GLN A 104 3.26 -17.80 9.61
CA GLN A 104 4.01 -18.00 10.86
C GLN A 104 4.66 -16.70 11.37
N SER A 105 4.85 -15.72 10.49
CA SER A 105 5.45 -14.43 10.84
C SER A 105 4.45 -13.43 11.44
N MET A 106 3.14 -13.67 11.30
CA MET A 106 2.10 -12.68 11.63
C MET A 106 2.15 -12.23 13.09
N GLU A 107 2.17 -13.17 14.04
CA GLU A 107 2.18 -12.84 15.47
C GLU A 107 3.49 -12.19 15.90
N LYS A 108 4.62 -12.62 15.32
CA LYS A 108 5.93 -12.02 15.60
C LYS A 108 5.95 -10.55 15.17
N LEU A 109 5.39 -10.25 13.99
CA LEU A 109 5.26 -8.89 13.48
C LEU A 109 4.29 -8.04 14.31
N ALA A 110 3.15 -8.60 14.71
CA ALA A 110 2.19 -7.92 15.58
C ALA A 110 2.82 -7.50 16.92
N ARG A 111 3.54 -8.42 17.59
CA ARG A 111 4.26 -8.13 18.84
C ARG A 111 5.39 -7.12 18.65
N ALA A 112 6.07 -7.15 17.50
CA ALA A 112 7.07 -6.15 17.19
C ALA A 112 6.45 -4.78 16.98
N ALA A 113 5.33 -4.69 16.25
CA ALA A 113 4.59 -3.45 16.02
C ALA A 113 4.08 -2.83 17.33
N GLU A 114 3.49 -3.65 18.21
CA GLU A 114 3.09 -3.24 19.57
C GLU A 114 4.25 -2.59 20.33
N ARG A 115 5.41 -3.27 20.39
CA ARG A 115 6.61 -2.76 21.07
C ARG A 115 7.20 -1.49 20.45
N LEU A 116 6.96 -1.27 19.16
CA LEU A 116 7.36 -0.07 18.43
C LEU A 116 6.34 1.08 18.58
N GLY A 117 5.28 0.91 19.37
CA GLY A 117 4.30 1.94 19.67
C GLY A 117 3.19 2.06 18.62
N ALA A 118 2.83 0.97 17.94
CA ALA A 118 1.66 0.91 17.07
C ALA A 118 0.37 1.27 17.83
N GLU A 119 -0.48 2.10 17.22
CA GLU A 119 -1.83 2.41 17.73
C GLU A 119 -2.86 1.41 17.23
N HIS A 120 -2.85 1.14 15.92
CA HIS A 120 -3.76 0.22 15.26
C HIS A 120 -3.10 -0.40 14.03
N VAL A 121 -2.82 -1.69 14.04
CA VAL A 121 -2.16 -2.38 12.94
C VAL A 121 -2.87 -3.68 12.64
N TRP A 122 -3.13 -3.96 11.37
CA TRP A 122 -3.56 -5.28 10.92
C TRP A 122 -2.42 -5.95 10.18
N ILE A 123 -2.01 -7.13 10.65
CA ILE A 123 -1.16 -8.04 9.89
C ILE A 123 -2.08 -9.05 9.20
N VAL A 124 -2.02 -9.13 7.87
CA VAL A 124 -2.95 -9.93 7.05
C VAL A 124 -2.22 -10.97 6.20
N HIS A 125 -2.87 -12.11 6.04
CA HIS A 125 -2.44 -13.19 5.15
C HIS A 125 -3.67 -13.87 4.54
N GLY A 126 -3.83 -13.76 3.22
CA GLY A 126 -4.89 -14.43 2.48
C GLY A 126 -4.72 -15.94 2.51
N SER A 127 -5.81 -16.69 2.61
CA SER A 127 -5.78 -18.18 2.61
C SER A 127 -5.23 -18.79 1.31
N ASP A 128 -5.16 -18.01 0.23
CA ASP A 128 -4.52 -18.35 -1.05
C ASP A 128 -3.02 -18.02 -1.09
N GLY A 129 -2.45 -17.56 0.02
CA GLY A 129 -1.03 -17.22 0.15
C GLY A 129 -0.69 -15.78 -0.21
N MET A 130 -1.69 -14.93 -0.52
CA MET A 130 -1.46 -13.51 -0.77
C MET A 130 -1.03 -12.77 0.51
N ASP A 131 -0.11 -11.84 0.34
CA ASP A 131 0.23 -10.82 1.35
C ASP A 131 -0.74 -9.64 1.29
N GLU A 132 -2.04 -9.93 1.14
CA GLU A 132 -3.14 -8.97 1.05
C GLU A 132 -4.40 -9.59 1.67
N ILE A 133 -5.46 -8.80 1.84
CA ILE A 133 -6.79 -9.35 2.10
C ILE A 133 -7.32 -9.92 0.78
N THR A 134 -7.57 -11.22 0.74
CA THR A 134 -8.01 -11.92 -0.47
C THR A 134 -9.53 -11.93 -0.64
N LEU A 135 -9.99 -12.07 -1.88
CA LEU A 135 -11.38 -12.38 -2.21
C LEU A 135 -11.60 -13.89 -2.45
N SER A 136 -10.57 -14.71 -2.55
CA SER A 136 -10.73 -16.13 -2.91
C SER A 136 -11.26 -16.99 -1.74
N GLY A 137 -11.12 -16.51 -0.51
CA GLY A 137 -11.50 -17.19 0.72
C GLY A 137 -11.26 -16.32 1.95
N PRO A 138 -11.20 -16.90 3.15
CA PRO A 138 -10.94 -16.15 4.36
C PRO A 138 -9.50 -15.58 4.37
N THR A 139 -9.34 -14.45 5.03
CA THR A 139 -8.05 -13.84 5.34
C THR A 139 -7.78 -13.99 6.83
N HIS A 140 -6.59 -14.48 7.19
CA HIS A 140 -6.13 -14.45 8.57
C HIS A 140 -5.71 -13.03 8.94
N VAL A 141 -6.19 -12.53 10.07
CA VAL A 141 -5.82 -11.21 10.59
C VAL A 141 -5.29 -11.33 12.01
N VAL A 142 -4.13 -10.71 12.25
CA VAL A 142 -3.66 -10.39 13.60
C VAL A 142 -3.72 -8.88 13.78
N GLU A 143 -4.67 -8.42 14.59
CA GLU A 143 -4.85 -7.02 14.93
C GLU A 143 -4.05 -6.67 16.18
N VAL A 144 -3.33 -5.56 16.11
CA VAL A 144 -2.79 -4.83 17.26
C VAL A 144 -3.63 -3.57 17.41
N ARG A 145 -4.28 -3.38 18.55
CA ARG A 145 -5.05 -2.16 18.81
C ARG A 145 -5.01 -1.84 20.29
N GLU A 146 -4.62 -0.61 20.62
CA GLU A 146 -4.63 -0.12 22.02
C GLU A 146 -3.84 -1.04 22.99
N GLY A 147 -2.74 -1.63 22.51
CA GLY A 147 -1.90 -2.55 23.29
C GLY A 147 -2.45 -3.98 23.40
N GLU A 148 -3.58 -4.29 22.77
CA GLU A 148 -4.11 -5.65 22.70
C GLU A 148 -3.81 -6.30 21.35
N ILE A 149 -3.56 -7.61 21.38
CA ILE A 149 -3.38 -8.43 20.18
C ILE A 149 -4.54 -9.41 20.06
N ARG A 150 -5.29 -9.31 18.97
CA ARG A 150 -6.46 -10.17 18.67
C ARG A 150 -6.27 -10.86 17.34
N ARG A 151 -6.88 -12.05 17.22
CA ARG A 151 -6.89 -12.83 15.97
C ARG A 151 -8.32 -13.03 15.52
N PHE A 152 -8.56 -12.91 14.22
CA PHE A 152 -9.83 -13.24 13.62
C PHE A 152 -9.65 -13.63 12.15
N LEU A 153 -10.71 -14.18 11.57
CA LEU A 153 -10.82 -14.42 10.15
C LEU A 153 -11.72 -13.34 9.55
N LEU A 154 -11.34 -12.85 8.38
CA LEU A 154 -12.14 -11.94 7.57
C LEU A 154 -12.58 -12.70 6.34
N ASP A 155 -13.89 -12.89 6.16
CA ASP A 155 -14.46 -13.48 4.94
C ASP A 155 -15.04 -12.37 4.05
N PRO A 156 -14.61 -12.23 2.78
CA PRO A 156 -15.17 -11.24 1.86
C PRO A 156 -16.71 -11.33 1.73
N GLN A 157 -17.29 -12.53 1.87
CA GLN A 157 -18.75 -12.71 1.77
C GLN A 157 -19.50 -12.08 2.93
N GLU A 158 -18.92 -12.06 4.13
CA GLU A 158 -19.51 -11.41 5.31
C GLU A 158 -19.51 -9.88 5.15
N GLU A 159 -18.61 -9.35 4.32
CA GLU A 159 -18.51 -7.93 3.98
C GLU A 159 -19.31 -7.55 2.73
N GLY A 160 -20.08 -8.48 2.15
CA GLY A 160 -20.95 -8.24 1.00
C GLY A 160 -20.23 -8.30 -0.35
N LEU A 161 -19.02 -8.84 -0.42
CA LEU A 161 -18.28 -9.05 -1.65
C LEU A 161 -18.33 -10.54 -2.06
N ALA A 162 -18.48 -10.79 -3.36
CA ALA A 162 -18.41 -12.14 -3.88
C ALA A 162 -17.00 -12.70 -3.74
N ARG A 163 -16.89 -14.03 -3.61
CA ARG A 163 -15.60 -14.69 -3.77
C ARG A 163 -15.23 -14.73 -5.25
N HIS A 164 -13.95 -14.54 -5.54
CA HIS A 164 -13.44 -14.53 -6.91
C HIS A 164 -12.19 -15.40 -7.01
N ASP A 165 -12.03 -16.11 -8.15
CA ASP A 165 -10.73 -16.67 -8.50
C ASP A 165 -9.81 -15.55 -8.97
N LEU A 166 -8.75 -15.29 -8.21
CA LEU A 166 -7.81 -14.20 -8.49
C LEU A 166 -6.78 -14.57 -9.56
N ASN A 167 -6.78 -15.79 -10.09
CA ASN A 167 -5.92 -16.16 -11.21
C ASN A 167 -6.12 -15.26 -12.44
N SER A 168 -7.34 -14.75 -12.65
CA SER A 168 -7.64 -13.82 -13.75
C SER A 168 -7.11 -12.40 -13.53
N LEU A 169 -6.63 -12.06 -12.33
CA LEU A 169 -6.06 -10.75 -12.00
C LEU A 169 -4.54 -10.70 -12.11
N ARG A 170 -3.90 -11.80 -12.52
CA ARG A 170 -2.44 -11.85 -12.69
C ARG A 170 -2.01 -10.98 -13.87
N ALA A 171 -1.47 -9.81 -13.57
CA ALA A 171 -0.75 -8.99 -14.54
C ALA A 171 0.64 -9.59 -14.83
N LEU A 172 1.05 -9.55 -16.09
CA LEU A 172 2.33 -10.06 -16.57
C LEU A 172 3.41 -8.98 -16.62
N SER A 173 3.02 -7.70 -16.59
CA SER A 173 3.92 -6.54 -16.66
C SER A 173 3.45 -5.35 -15.79
N PRO A 174 4.36 -4.43 -15.44
CA PRO A 174 3.98 -3.17 -14.78
C PRO A 174 2.96 -2.36 -15.57
N GLU A 175 3.03 -2.38 -16.90
CA GLU A 175 2.13 -1.67 -17.82
C GLU A 175 0.71 -2.27 -17.77
N GLU A 176 0.60 -3.59 -17.77
CA GLU A 176 -0.69 -4.27 -17.58
C GLU A 176 -1.28 -3.97 -16.19
N SER A 177 -0.45 -3.96 -15.15
CA SER A 177 -0.88 -3.59 -13.80
C SER A 177 -1.37 -2.13 -13.75
N ALA A 178 -0.66 -1.22 -14.40
CA ALA A 178 -1.02 0.19 -14.49
C ALA A 178 -2.34 0.39 -15.25
N LEU A 179 -2.58 -0.38 -16.32
CA LEU A 179 -3.86 -0.36 -17.04
C LEU A 179 -5.01 -0.80 -16.13
N ILE A 180 -4.88 -1.96 -15.47
CA ILE A 180 -5.90 -2.47 -14.54
C ILE A 180 -6.19 -1.45 -13.44
N VAL A 181 -5.14 -0.90 -12.81
CA VAL A 181 -5.28 0.12 -11.78
C VAL A 181 -6.01 1.36 -12.33
N SER A 182 -5.65 1.84 -13.51
CA SER A 182 -6.30 2.99 -14.14
C SER A 182 -7.78 2.74 -14.41
N GLU A 183 -8.14 1.56 -14.91
CA GLU A 183 -9.53 1.18 -15.14
C GLU A 183 -10.34 1.05 -13.84
N VAL A 184 -9.73 0.55 -12.76
CA VAL A 184 -10.37 0.53 -11.43
C VAL A 184 -10.59 1.96 -10.92
N LEU A 185 -9.56 2.81 -10.94
CA LEU A 185 -9.64 4.16 -10.39
C LEU A 185 -10.57 5.08 -11.18
N THR A 186 -10.76 4.83 -12.48
CA THR A 186 -11.72 5.53 -13.34
C THR A 186 -13.13 4.92 -13.29
N GLY A 187 -13.37 3.91 -12.46
CA GLY A 187 -14.68 3.26 -12.31
C GLY A 187 -15.11 2.40 -13.51
N ARG A 188 -14.22 2.15 -14.48
CA ARG A 188 -14.49 1.36 -15.69
C ARG A 188 -14.61 -0.14 -15.42
N ARG A 189 -14.08 -0.63 -14.30
CA ARG A 189 -14.21 -2.03 -13.88
C ARG A 189 -15.29 -2.22 -12.83
N GLN A 190 -16.04 -3.30 -12.93
CA GLN A 190 -17.05 -3.75 -11.96
C GLN A 190 -16.84 -5.24 -11.61
N ASP A 191 -15.58 -5.67 -11.53
CA ASP A 191 -15.17 -7.05 -11.37
C ASP A 191 -14.23 -7.26 -10.17
N ALA A 192 -13.65 -8.46 -10.05
CA ALA A 192 -12.76 -8.85 -8.96
C ALA A 192 -11.61 -7.84 -8.70
N ALA A 193 -11.11 -7.16 -9.73
CA ALA A 193 -10.04 -6.17 -9.56
C ALA A 193 -10.52 -4.97 -8.73
N ARG A 194 -11.73 -4.49 -9.00
CA ARG A 194 -12.37 -3.42 -8.22
C ARG A 194 -12.64 -3.92 -6.80
N ASP A 195 -13.27 -5.07 -6.65
CA ASP A 195 -13.65 -5.61 -5.33
C ASP A 195 -12.41 -5.81 -4.43
N LEU A 196 -11.28 -6.25 -5.00
CA LEU A 196 -10.04 -6.47 -4.26
C LEU A 196 -9.49 -5.14 -3.74
N VAL A 197 -9.56 -4.10 -4.58
CA VAL A 197 -9.17 -2.74 -4.21
C VAL A 197 -10.09 -2.17 -3.14
N LEU A 198 -11.41 -2.39 -3.24
CA LEU A 198 -12.38 -1.94 -2.24
C LEU A 198 -12.12 -2.58 -0.88
N LEU A 199 -11.93 -3.90 -0.83
CA LEU A 199 -11.74 -4.62 0.43
C LEU A 199 -10.44 -4.20 1.14
N ASN A 200 -9.33 -4.13 0.41
CA ASN A 200 -8.05 -3.70 0.99
C ASN A 200 -8.06 -2.19 1.35
N ALA A 201 -8.78 -1.35 0.61
CA ALA A 201 -8.97 0.05 0.97
C ALA A 201 -9.82 0.21 2.23
N ALA A 202 -10.89 -0.56 2.36
CA ALA A 202 -11.78 -0.56 3.53
C ALA A 202 -11.04 -0.92 4.81
N ALA A 203 -10.19 -1.95 4.77
CA ALA A 203 -9.33 -2.29 5.90
C ALA A 203 -8.35 -1.16 6.25
N GLY A 204 -7.76 -0.51 5.24
CA GLY A 204 -6.92 0.67 5.46
C GLY A 204 -7.68 1.84 6.09
N LEU A 205 -8.93 2.08 5.69
CA LEU A 205 -9.81 3.11 6.25
C LEU A 205 -10.24 2.79 7.68
N GLN A 206 -10.49 1.52 7.98
CA GLN A 206 -10.81 1.09 9.35
C GLN A 206 -9.59 1.21 10.27
N VAL A 207 -8.43 0.73 9.83
CA VAL A 207 -7.17 0.85 10.58
C VAL A 207 -6.75 2.31 10.78
N SER A 208 -7.05 3.18 9.82
CA SER A 208 -6.79 4.61 9.98
C SER A 208 -7.81 5.32 10.87
N GLY A 209 -8.93 4.67 11.23
CA GLY A 209 -10.03 5.23 12.02
C GLY A 209 -10.98 6.14 11.24
N HIS A 210 -10.91 6.15 9.90
CA HIS A 210 -11.81 6.92 9.04
C HIS A 210 -13.11 6.18 8.74
N ALA A 211 -13.11 4.84 8.84
CA ALA A 211 -14.31 4.01 8.84
C ALA A 211 -14.42 3.25 10.18
N ARG A 212 -15.65 3.06 10.67
CA ARG A 212 -15.92 2.29 11.90
C ARG A 212 -16.02 0.79 11.62
N THR A 213 -16.37 0.42 10.40
CA THR A 213 -16.54 -0.96 9.96
C THR A 213 -16.00 -1.17 8.54
N LEU A 214 -15.73 -2.42 8.16
CA LEU A 214 -15.30 -2.77 6.81
C LEU A 214 -16.37 -2.39 5.78
N ARG A 215 -17.66 -2.67 6.03
CA ARG A 215 -18.76 -2.27 5.15
C ARG A 215 -18.81 -0.75 4.90
N GLU A 216 -18.63 0.06 5.94
CA GLU A 216 -18.53 1.51 5.79
C GLU A 216 -17.30 1.89 4.96
N GLY A 217 -16.14 1.27 5.23
CA GLY A 217 -14.92 1.48 4.44
C GLY A 217 -15.08 1.09 2.97
N ILE A 218 -15.82 0.02 2.67
CA ILE A 218 -16.14 -0.42 1.30
C ILE A 218 -17.00 0.64 0.62
N ALA A 219 -18.03 1.15 1.30
CA ALA A 219 -18.89 2.20 0.77
C ALA A 219 -18.09 3.49 0.46
N MET A 220 -17.25 3.94 1.39
CA MET A 220 -16.37 5.11 1.19
C MET A 220 -15.39 4.91 0.03
N ALA A 221 -14.77 3.72 -0.06
CA ALA A 221 -13.87 3.39 -1.15
C ALA A 221 -14.58 3.34 -2.51
N ALA A 222 -15.80 2.81 -2.54
CA ALA A 222 -16.63 2.75 -3.74
C ALA A 222 -17.05 4.15 -4.20
N GLU A 223 -17.43 5.03 -3.26
CA GLU A 223 -17.76 6.43 -3.55
C GLU A 223 -16.55 7.20 -4.09
N ALA A 224 -15.37 7.04 -3.48
CA ALA A 224 -14.14 7.67 -3.95
C ALA A 224 -13.77 7.27 -5.39
N ILE A 225 -14.07 6.02 -5.79
CA ILE A 225 -13.90 5.57 -7.18
C ILE A 225 -15.01 6.12 -8.07
N ALA A 226 -16.29 6.03 -7.66
CA ALA A 226 -17.44 6.40 -8.48
C ALA A 226 -17.49 7.91 -8.80
N THR A 227 -17.04 8.75 -7.87
CA THR A 227 -16.99 10.20 -8.03
C THR A 227 -15.79 10.69 -8.83
N GLY A 228 -14.83 9.81 -9.15
CA GLY A 228 -13.56 10.17 -9.81
C GLY A 228 -12.48 10.69 -8.86
N ALA A 229 -12.77 10.88 -7.56
CA ALA A 229 -11.82 11.39 -6.58
C ALA A 229 -10.54 10.53 -6.47
N ALA A 230 -10.66 9.22 -6.64
CA ALA A 230 -9.52 8.31 -6.64
C ALA A 230 -8.58 8.53 -7.85
N TRP A 231 -9.15 8.80 -9.02
CA TRP A 231 -8.39 9.13 -10.23
C TRP A 231 -7.72 10.51 -10.10
N GLU A 232 -8.46 11.50 -9.63
CA GLU A 232 -7.93 12.84 -9.34
C GLU A 232 -6.78 12.80 -8.32
N LYS A 233 -6.90 11.97 -7.28
CA LYS A 233 -5.85 11.79 -6.27
C LYS A 233 -4.55 11.24 -6.86
N LEU A 234 -4.65 10.27 -7.77
CA LEU A 234 -3.49 9.76 -8.50
C LEU A 234 -2.87 10.86 -9.38
N HIS A 235 -3.69 11.61 -10.12
CA HIS A 235 -3.20 12.70 -10.95
C HIS A 235 -2.54 13.82 -10.15
N ALA A 236 -3.08 14.18 -8.99
CA ALA A 236 -2.45 15.16 -8.10
C ALA A 236 -1.06 14.69 -7.65
N LEU A 237 -0.90 13.40 -7.34
CA LEU A 237 0.41 12.80 -7.02
C LEU A 237 1.34 12.84 -8.24
N ILE A 238 0.86 12.51 -9.44
CA ILE A 238 1.66 12.56 -10.68
C ILE A 238 2.15 13.99 -10.91
N THR A 239 1.26 14.98 -10.88
CA THR A 239 1.60 16.39 -11.12
C THR A 239 2.66 16.86 -10.13
N LEU A 240 2.39 16.70 -8.83
CA LEU A 240 3.26 17.24 -7.78
C LEU A 240 4.64 16.55 -7.73
N THR A 241 4.70 15.25 -8.02
CA THR A 241 5.99 14.53 -8.07
C THR A 241 6.83 14.88 -9.29
N ASN A 242 6.21 15.38 -10.37
CA ASN A 242 6.91 15.81 -11.58
C ASN A 242 7.13 17.34 -11.64
N GLU A 243 6.70 18.11 -10.64
CA GLU A 243 7.07 19.53 -10.54
C GLU A 243 8.58 19.66 -10.44
N PRO A 244 9.18 20.61 -11.19
CA PRO A 244 10.59 20.91 -11.03
C PRO A 244 10.85 21.41 -9.60
N SER A 245 11.92 20.91 -8.99
CA SER A 245 12.34 21.42 -7.68
C SER A 245 12.88 22.84 -7.81
N SER A 246 12.84 23.63 -6.73
CA SER A 246 13.44 24.96 -6.68
C SER A 246 14.93 24.99 -7.06
N ALA A 247 15.64 23.88 -6.89
CA ALA A 247 17.01 23.69 -7.36
C ALA A 247 17.10 23.48 -8.89
N GLU A 248 16.21 22.65 -9.46
CA GLU A 248 16.11 22.43 -10.91
C GLU A 248 15.62 23.70 -11.65
N GLU A 249 14.78 24.51 -11.01
CA GLU A 249 14.35 25.83 -11.51
C GLU A 249 15.50 26.85 -11.49
N SER A 250 16.31 26.87 -10.42
CA SER A 250 17.48 27.75 -10.34
C SER A 250 18.54 27.41 -11.39
N GLU A 251 18.80 26.13 -11.66
CA GLU A 251 19.71 25.69 -12.74
C GLU A 251 19.18 26.03 -14.14
N ARG A 252 17.86 25.91 -14.36
CA ARG A 252 17.23 26.33 -15.63
C ARG A 252 17.22 27.84 -15.82
N ALA A 253 17.11 28.62 -14.74
CA ALA A 253 17.16 30.08 -14.81
C ALA A 253 18.58 30.64 -14.99
N SER A 254 19.60 29.81 -14.80
CA SER A 254 21.03 30.17 -14.95
C SER A 254 21.71 29.55 -16.18
N SER A 255 20.95 28.81 -17.00
CA SER A 255 21.36 28.25 -18.31
C SER A 255 20.71 29.01 -19.46
#